data_AF-A0A846HF76-F1
#
_entry.id   AF-A0A846HF76-F1
#
_cell.length_a   1.000
_cell.length_b   1.000
_cell.length_c   1.000
_cell.angle_alpha   90.00
_cell.angle_beta   90.00
_cell.angle_gamma   90.00
#
_symmetry.space_group_name_H-M   'P 1'
#
loop_
_entity.id
_entity.type
_entity.pdbx_description
1 polymer ?
#
loop_
_entity_poly.entity_id
_entity_poly.type
_entity_poly.pdbx_seq_one_letter_code
_entity_poly.pdbx_strand_id
1 'polypeptide(L)' 'MDVDIEQAIKKTDVEIERLGWTKEQVREYLIKNYGKRSRVLISEEESLDFLTYLESQPTSPDPLTGF' A
#
# COMPACT_ATOMS: atom_id res chain seq x y z
N MET A 1 22.01 -6.14 1.68
CA MET A 1 21.77 -4.83 1.03
C MET A 1 20.29 -4.90 0.70
N ASP A 2 19.45 -4.50 1.65
CA ASP A 2 18.00 -4.77 1.64
C ASP A 2 17.21 -3.52 2.06
N VAL A 3 17.86 -2.37 1.98
CA VAL A 3 17.34 -1.06 2.42
C VAL A 3 16.13 -0.62 1.58
N ASP A 4 16.05 -1.05 0.32
CA ASP A 4 14.97 -0.66 -0.58
C ASP A 4 13.62 -1.31 -0.23
N ILE A 5 13.61 -2.57 0.20
CA ILE A 5 12.38 -3.26 0.64
C ILE A 5 11.83 -2.60 1.92
N GLU A 6 12.70 -2.32 2.90
CA GLU A 6 12.28 -1.63 4.13
C GLU A 6 11.74 -0.23 3.85
N GLN A 7 12.34 0.50 2.92
CA GLN A 7 11.87 1.83 2.51
C GLN A 7 10.53 1.77 1.78
N ALA A 8 10.35 0.80 0.87
CA ALA A 8 9.09 0.59 0.19
C ALA A 8 7.98 0.27 1.20
N ILE A 9 8.21 -0.67 2.13
CA ILE A 9 7.24 -1.03 3.19
C ILE A 9 6.85 0.20 4.03
N LYS A 10 7.82 1.02 4.43
CA LYS A 10 7.56 2.25 5.20
C LYS A 10 6.69 3.24 4.42
N LYS A 11 7.03 3.50 3.16
CA LYS A 11 6.24 4.40 2.31
C LYS A 11 4.83 3.86 2.09
N THR A 12 4.70 2.55 1.84
CA THR A 12 3.40 1.90 1.68
C THR A 12 2.54 2.11 2.94
N ASP A 13 3.10 2.01 4.14
CA ASP A 13 2.35 2.24 5.39
C ASP A 13 1.85 3.69 5.50
N VAL A 14 2.66 4.67 5.10
CA VAL A 14 2.27 6.08 5.03
C VAL A 14 1.13 6.29 4.03
N GLU A 15 1.24 5.72 2.83
CA GLU A 15 0.19 5.83 1.82
C GLU A 15 -1.11 5.13 2.24
N ILE A 16 -1.01 3.98 2.91
CA ILE A 16 -2.17 3.26 3.45
C ILE A 16 -2.87 4.07 4.53
N GLU A 17 -2.12 4.70 5.44
CA GLU A 17 -2.67 5.59 6.45
C GLU A 17 -3.34 6.80 5.80
N ARG A 18 -2.65 7.43 4.84
CA ARG A 18 -3.16 8.55 4.03
C ARG A 18 -4.47 8.20 3.32
N LEU A 19 -4.55 7.01 2.73
CA LEU A 19 -5.74 6.53 2.01
C LEU A 19 -6.83 6.00 2.95
N GLY A 20 -6.57 5.85 4.25
CA GLY A 20 -7.48 5.22 5.21
C GLY A 20 -7.66 3.72 4.97
N TRP A 21 -6.71 3.06 4.31
CA TRP A 21 -6.77 1.63 4.04
C TRP A 21 -6.54 0.83 5.33
N THR A 22 -7.38 -0.19 5.56
CA THR A 22 -7.19 -1.08 6.70
C THR A 22 -6.17 -2.17 6.36
N LYS A 23 -5.53 -2.73 7.40
CA LYS A 23 -4.59 -3.86 7.24
C LYS A 23 -5.25 -5.06 6.54
N GLU A 24 -6.56 -5.21 6.68
CA GLU A 24 -7.35 -6.24 6.00
C GLU A 24 -7.47 -5.96 4.49
N GLN A 25 -7.87 -4.75 4.08
CA GLN A 25 -7.92 -4.37 2.66
C GLN A 25 -6.57 -4.55 1.98
N VAL A 26 -5.50 -4.17 2.67
CA VAL A 26 -4.14 -4.35 2.19
C VAL A 26 -3.82 -5.83 2.05
N ARG A 27 -4.10 -6.64 3.07
CA ARG A 27 -3.89 -8.10 3.01
C ARG A 27 -4.68 -8.72 1.86
N GLU A 28 -5.94 -8.38 1.70
CA GLU A 28 -6.79 -8.89 0.61
C GLU A 28 -6.22 -8.50 -0.76
N TYR A 29 -5.76 -7.25 -0.91
CA TYR A 29 -5.10 -6.81 -2.14
C TYR A 29 -3.84 -7.63 -2.43
N LEU A 30 -2.99 -7.86 -1.42
CA LEU A 30 -1.76 -8.64 -1.58
C LEU A 30 -2.03 -10.12 -1.91
N ILE A 31 -3.08 -10.70 -1.32
CA ILE A 31 -3.48 -12.08 -1.63
C ILE A 31 -4.06 -12.15 -3.05
N LYS A 32 -4.87 -11.16 -3.44
CA LYS A 32 -5.54 -11.16 -4.75
C LYS A 32 -4.59 -10.88 -5.92
N ASN A 33 -3.63 -9.95 -5.75
CA ASN A 33 -2.69 -9.58 -6.81
C ASN A 33 -1.42 -10.44 -6.80
N TYR A 34 -0.88 -10.74 -5.61
CA TYR A 34 0.42 -11.41 -5.47
C TYR A 34 0.33 -12.81 -4.85
N GLY A 35 -0.84 -13.22 -4.35
CA GLY A 35 -0.98 -14.49 -3.62
C GLY A 35 -0.37 -14.49 -2.22
N LYS A 36 0.00 -13.32 -1.67
CA LYS A 36 0.79 -13.22 -0.43
C LYS A 36 0.02 -12.59 0.71
N ARG A 37 0.24 -13.13 1.91
CA ARG A 37 -0.52 -12.75 3.12
C ARG A 37 0.04 -11.52 3.84
N SER A 38 1.25 -11.10 3.48
CA SER A 38 1.97 -10.00 4.16
C SER A 38 2.92 -9.28 3.20
N ARG A 39 3.13 -7.98 3.45
CA ARG A 39 4.10 -7.13 2.73
C ARG A 39 5.57 -7.54 2.95
N VAL A 40 5.85 -8.33 3.99
CA VAL A 40 7.18 -8.90 4.20
C VAL A 40 7.44 -10.15 3.35
N LEU A 41 6.39 -10.69 2.71
CA LEU A 41 6.49 -11.86 1.84
C LEU A 41 6.54 -11.45 0.36
N ILE A 42 6.14 -10.23 0.02
CA ILE A 42 6.22 -9.69 -1.35
C ILE A 42 7.67 -9.34 -1.68
N SER A 43 8.04 -9.48 -2.95
CA SER A 43 9.38 -9.16 -3.44
C SER A 43 9.53 -7.63 -3.56
N GLU A 44 10.74 -7.13 -3.71
CA GLU A 44 10.98 -5.69 -3.90
C GLU A 44 10.12 -5.10 -5.02
N GLU A 45 10.12 -5.75 -6.18
CA GLU A 45 9.32 -5.35 -7.36
C GLU A 45 7.83 -5.24 -7.03
N GLU A 46 7.29 -6.23 -6.33
CA GLU A 46 5.87 -6.27 -5.91
C GLU A 46 5.56 -5.18 -4.87
N SER A 47 6.51 -4.85 -3.99
CA SER A 47 6.35 -3.77 -3.02
C SER A 47 6.36 -2.40 -3.69
N LEU A 48 7.20 -2.22 -4.72
CA LEU A 48 7.25 -1.00 -5.53
C LEU A 48 5.99 -0.85 -6.40
N ASP A 49 5.50 -1.95 -6.98
CA ASP A 49 4.23 -1.98 -7.72
C ASP A 49 3.07 -1.59 -6.79
N PHE A 50 3.00 -2.20 -5.61
CA PHE A 50 1.97 -1.88 -4.63
C PHE A 50 2.06 -0.43 -4.14
N LEU A 51 3.27 0.07 -3.87
CA LEU A 51 3.48 1.48 -3.53
C LEU A 51 3.01 2.41 -4.64
N THR A 52 3.40 2.14 -5.89
CA THR A 52 3.01 2.93 -7.06
C THR A 52 1.49 2.94 -7.26
N TYR A 53 0.85 1.79 -7.03
CA TYR A 53 -0.61 1.68 -7.06
C TYR A 53 -1.26 2.58 -6.01
N LEU A 54 -0.77 2.57 -4.76
CA LEU A 54 -1.28 3.42 -3.68
C LEU A 54 -1.04 4.91 -3.95
N GLU A 55 0.15 5.28 -4.42
CA GLU A 55 0.46 6.67 -4.79
C GLU A 55 -0.43 7.18 -5.93
N SER A 56 -0.87 6.29 -6.82
CA SER A 56 -1.80 6.59 -7.90
C SER A 56 -3.27 6.66 -7.45
N GLN A 57 -3.61 6.14 -6.26
CA GLN A 57 -4.97 6.26 -5.74
C GLN A 57 -5.22 7.71 -5.33
N PRO A 58 -6.35 8.32 -5.74
CA PRO A 58 -6.75 9.58 -5.16
C PRO A 58 -6.95 9.36 -3.66
N THR A 59 -6.25 10.15 -2.83
CA THR A 59 -6.63 10.29 -1.42
C THR A 59 -8.07 10.71 -1.44
N SER A 60 -8.96 9.83 -0.98
CA SER A 60 -10.40 10.05 -1.05
C SER A 60 -10.65 11.50 -0.65
N PRO A 61 -11.08 12.38 -1.56
CA PRO A 61 -11.33 13.76 -1.21
C PRO A 61 -12.38 13.69 -0.12
N ASP A 62 -12.06 14.31 1.02
CA ASP A 62 -12.94 14.41 2.16
C ASP A 62 -14.37 14.71 1.66
N PRO A 63 -15.37 13.82 1.85
CA PRO A 63 -16.73 14.10 1.42
C PRO A 63 -17.40 15.22 2.23
N LEU A 64 -16.62 15.98 3.03
CA LEU A 64 -17.07 17.08 3.89
C LEU A 64 -16.51 18.46 3.49
N THR A 65 -15.73 18.57 2.41
CA THR A 65 -15.44 19.89 1.80
C THR A 65 -16.48 20.21 0.72
N GLY A 66 -17.74 20.26 1.15
CA GLY A 66 -18.87 20.48 0.27
C GLY A 66 -20.16 20.59 1.06
N PHE A 67 -20.43 21.83 1.48
CA PHE A 67 -21.66 22.36 2.10
C PHE A 67 -21.73 22.37 3.63
#